data_AF-A0A379S569-F1
#
_entry.id   AF-A0A379S569-F1
#
_cell.length_a   1.000
_cell.length_b   1.000
_cell.length_c   1.000
_cell.angle_alpha   90.00
_cell.angle_beta   90.00
_cell.angle_gamma   90.00
#
_symmetry.space_group_name_H-M   'P 1'
#
loop_
_entity.id
_entity.type
_entity.pdbx_description
1 polymer ?
#
loop_
_entity_poly.entity_id
_entity_poly.type
_entity_poly.pdbx_seq_one_letter_code
_entity_poly.pdbx_strand_id
1 'polypeptide(L)'
;MVAETPLRIVIRQDYYYYSIMDKTVTCIYTYPETLKTYPDVSIKTGTYVCEPLCCLFPERLLLTLPGDITFSISLNEIKETLIGMAENGTLYSWKEQERKIAISSRINTGIARAGVTHIDKATQNIIASKAISAADLKNTIYDANYTQSSIMQMVYSCLFKNDILANLLYEETCYNQLCLNELTEYVALQIHNCLFSENLSSLVEIAEKETHHQLLLNHKNNHL
;
A
#
# COMPACT_ATOMS: atom_id res chain seq x y z
N MET A 1 17.80 -8.43 40.54
CA MET A 1 16.68 -9.19 39.93
C MET A 1 16.56 -8.71 38.50
N VAL A 2 16.61 -9.59 37.51
CA VAL A 2 16.30 -9.23 36.12
C VAL A 2 14.78 -9.03 36.09
N ALA A 3 14.33 -7.83 35.72
CA ALA A 3 12.90 -7.57 35.56
C ALA A 3 12.36 -8.49 34.46
N GLU A 4 11.34 -9.28 34.79
CA GLU A 4 10.62 -10.11 33.81
C GLU A 4 9.97 -9.19 32.78
N THR A 5 10.07 -9.53 31.49
CA THR A 5 9.42 -8.76 30.42
C THR A 5 7.97 -9.21 30.31
N PRO A 6 6.96 -8.36 30.63
CA PRO A 6 5.56 -8.80 30.68
C PRO A 6 5.04 -9.28 29.33
N LEU A 7 5.42 -8.57 28.25
CA LEU A 7 5.10 -8.89 26.87
C LEU A 7 6.31 -8.60 26.00
N ARG A 8 6.71 -9.58 25.18
CA ARG A 8 7.71 -9.40 24.13
C ARG A 8 7.12 -9.85 22.81
N ILE A 9 7.16 -8.97 21.82
CA ILE A 9 6.80 -9.26 20.43
C ILE A 9 8.10 -9.21 19.64
N VAL A 10 8.39 -10.26 18.88
CA VAL A 10 9.55 -10.33 18.00
C VAL A 10 9.05 -10.50 16.58
N ILE A 11 9.45 -9.55 15.73
CA ILE A 11 9.14 -9.55 14.30
C ILE A 11 10.41 -9.98 13.58
N ARG A 12 10.37 -11.14 12.94
CA ARG A 12 11.40 -11.62 12.02
C ARG A 12 10.91 -11.44 10.60
N GLN A 13 11.81 -11.71 9.65
CA GLN A 13 11.48 -11.66 8.24
C GLN A 13 10.28 -12.58 7.94
N ASP A 14 10.33 -13.86 8.31
CA ASP A 14 9.34 -14.87 7.87
C ASP A 14 8.35 -15.32 8.93
N TYR A 15 8.43 -14.74 10.12
CA TYR A 15 7.48 -15.02 11.19
C TYR A 15 7.54 -13.93 12.25
N TYR A 16 6.49 -13.84 13.04
CA TYR A 16 6.51 -13.13 14.31
C TYR A 16 6.03 -14.04 15.41
N TYR A 17 6.52 -13.80 16.63
CA TYR A 17 6.05 -14.49 17.81
C TYR A 17 5.89 -13.52 18.96
N TYR A 18 5.02 -13.86 19.89
CA TYR A 18 4.91 -13.14 21.14
C TYR A 18 5.03 -14.07 22.33
N SER A 19 5.66 -13.56 23.38
CA SER A 19 5.79 -14.23 24.67
C SER A 19 5.21 -13.37 25.78
N ILE A 20 4.48 -14.01 26.69
CA ILE A 20 3.94 -13.39 27.90
C ILE A 20 4.72 -13.97 29.08
N MET A 21 5.31 -13.11 29.91
CA MET A 21 6.17 -13.53 31.03
C MET A 21 7.21 -14.56 30.59
N ASP A 22 7.92 -14.24 29.49
CA ASP A 22 8.96 -15.05 28.85
C ASP A 22 8.54 -16.44 28.34
N LYS A 23 7.23 -16.74 28.27
CA LYS A 23 6.68 -17.95 27.65
C LYS A 23 6.13 -17.64 26.25
N THR A 24 6.72 -18.22 25.21
CA THR A 24 6.20 -18.12 23.83
C THR A 24 4.78 -18.67 23.76
N VAL A 25 3.86 -17.84 23.30
CA VAL A 25 2.44 -18.20 23.20
C VAL A 25 2.08 -18.66 21.79
N THR A 26 2.52 -17.89 20.78
CA THR A 26 2.17 -18.14 19.37
C THR A 26 3.32 -17.74 18.47
N CYS A 27 3.50 -18.50 17.39
CA CYS A 27 4.33 -18.16 16.25
C CYS A 27 3.44 -18.09 15.00
N ILE A 28 3.54 -16.99 14.24
CA ILE A 28 2.76 -16.76 13.02
C ILE A 28 3.72 -16.52 11.87
N TYR A 29 3.66 -17.39 10.86
CA TYR A 29 4.47 -17.28 9.66
C TYR A 29 3.94 -16.21 8.72
N THR A 30 4.86 -15.46 8.12
CA THR A 30 4.57 -14.45 7.09
C THR A 30 5.20 -14.90 5.78
N TYR A 31 4.37 -15.02 4.74
CA TYR A 31 4.82 -15.45 3.43
C TYR A 31 5.05 -14.23 2.53
N PRO A 32 6.07 -14.25 1.66
CA PRO A 32 6.21 -13.22 0.65
C PRO A 32 5.03 -13.25 -0.34
N GLU A 33 4.71 -12.11 -0.94
CA GLU A 33 3.75 -12.02 -2.04
C GLU A 33 4.46 -12.28 -3.37
N THR A 34 3.72 -12.67 -4.42
CA THR A 34 4.27 -12.82 -5.77
C THR A 34 3.84 -11.66 -6.65
N LEU A 35 4.72 -11.19 -7.54
CA LEU A 35 4.31 -10.23 -8.56
C LEU A 35 3.26 -10.85 -9.50
N LYS A 36 2.28 -10.05 -9.92
CA LYS A 36 1.25 -10.52 -10.85
C LYS A 36 1.82 -10.67 -12.25
N THR A 37 2.68 -9.73 -12.66
CA THR A 37 3.36 -9.77 -13.96
C THR A 37 4.45 -10.86 -14.01
N TYR A 38 5.10 -11.15 -12.88
CA TYR A 38 6.18 -12.16 -12.77
C TYR A 38 5.96 -13.09 -11.58
N PRO A 39 5.13 -14.15 -11.71
CA PRO A 39 4.75 -15.00 -10.58
C PRO A 39 5.90 -15.72 -9.87
N ASP A 40 7.01 -15.94 -10.57
CA ASP A 40 8.21 -16.56 -10.00
C ASP A 40 9.08 -15.58 -9.19
N VAL A 41 8.72 -14.29 -9.17
CA VAL A 41 9.37 -13.26 -8.36
C VAL A 41 8.56 -13.01 -7.10
N SER A 42 9.20 -13.20 -5.96
CA SER A 42 8.61 -12.98 -4.64
C SER A 42 9.04 -11.63 -4.05
N ILE A 43 8.12 -10.93 -3.40
CA ILE A 43 8.31 -9.59 -2.86
C ILE A 43 7.93 -9.55 -1.37
N LYS A 44 8.70 -8.79 -0.59
CA LYS A 44 8.45 -8.60 0.85
C LYS A 44 9.07 -7.32 1.38
N THR A 45 8.41 -6.59 2.25
CA THR A 45 9.04 -5.47 2.96
C THR A 45 9.73 -5.91 4.25
N GLY A 46 10.93 -5.38 4.49
CA GLY A 46 11.61 -5.46 5.78
C GLY A 46 11.23 -4.25 6.64
N THR A 47 10.53 -4.49 7.74
CA THR A 47 10.03 -3.42 8.63
C THR A 47 10.91 -3.24 9.87
N TYR A 48 11.10 -1.99 10.27
CA TYR A 48 11.92 -1.61 11.43
C TYR A 48 11.21 -0.53 12.25
N VAL A 49 11.52 -0.46 13.55
CA VAL A 49 10.99 0.61 14.41
C VAL A 49 11.55 1.94 13.95
N CYS A 50 10.65 2.85 13.59
CA CYS A 50 10.97 4.23 13.26
C CYS A 50 10.34 5.13 14.32
N GLU A 51 11.15 5.53 15.31
CA GLU A 51 10.69 6.35 16.44
C GLU A 51 10.10 7.70 16.00
N PRO A 52 10.72 8.48 15.09
CA PRO A 52 10.17 9.78 14.71
C PRO A 52 8.81 9.69 14.00
N LEU A 53 8.53 8.58 13.32
CA LEU A 53 7.24 8.33 12.64
C LEU A 53 6.25 7.53 13.51
N CYS A 54 6.68 7.09 14.70
CA CYS A 54 5.91 6.26 15.63
C CYS A 54 5.32 4.99 14.98
N CYS A 55 6.05 4.33 14.09
CA CYS A 55 5.56 3.14 13.38
C CYS A 55 6.64 2.10 13.08
N LEU A 56 6.21 0.92 12.61
CA LEU A 56 7.09 -0.07 11.98
C LEU A 56 7.20 0.26 10.49
N PHE A 57 8.25 1.01 10.12
CA PHE A 57 8.41 1.52 8.77
C PHE A 57 9.06 0.47 7.84
N PRO A 58 8.56 0.28 6.60
CA PRO A 58 9.23 -0.58 5.62
C PRO A 58 10.48 0.13 5.08
N GLU A 59 11.66 -0.22 5.62
CA GLU A 59 12.92 0.41 5.21
C GLU A 59 13.57 -0.28 4.01
N ARG A 60 13.13 -1.49 3.67
CA ARG A 60 13.68 -2.28 2.56
C ARG A 60 12.58 -3.02 1.82
N LEU A 61 12.72 -3.09 0.51
CA LEU A 61 11.99 -4.03 -0.35
C LEU A 61 12.93 -5.19 -0.70
N LEU A 62 12.52 -6.40 -0.36
CA LEU A 62 13.18 -7.64 -0.71
C LEU A 62 12.55 -8.21 -1.98
N LEU A 63 13.36 -8.47 -2.99
CA LEU A 63 12.99 -9.10 -4.25
C LEU A 63 13.72 -10.43 -4.37
N THR A 64 12.99 -11.53 -4.38
CA THR A 64 13.55 -12.87 -4.57
C THR A 64 13.25 -13.35 -5.97
N LEU A 65 14.30 -13.57 -6.76
CA LEU A 65 14.22 -14.13 -8.12
C LEU A 65 14.23 -15.66 -8.09
N PRO A 66 13.89 -16.32 -9.21
CA PRO A 66 14.10 -17.76 -9.38
C PRO A 66 15.52 -18.17 -9.01
N GLY A 67 15.65 -19.26 -8.24
CA GLY A 67 16.95 -19.73 -7.72
C GLY A 67 17.37 -19.09 -6.41
N ASP A 68 16.42 -18.53 -5.65
CA ASP A 68 16.60 -17.98 -4.29
C ASP A 68 17.57 -16.78 -4.19
N ILE A 69 17.82 -16.11 -5.31
CA ILE A 69 18.64 -14.90 -5.35
C ILE A 69 17.79 -13.74 -4.82
N THR A 70 18.18 -13.19 -3.67
CA THR A 70 17.45 -12.08 -3.03
C THR A 70 18.20 -10.76 -3.16
N PHE A 71 17.54 -9.75 -3.73
CA PHE A 71 17.99 -8.37 -3.75
C PHE A 71 17.27 -7.55 -2.69
N SER A 72 17.99 -6.63 -2.07
CA SER A 72 17.43 -5.69 -1.09
C SER A 72 17.54 -4.27 -1.63
N ILE A 73 16.40 -3.64 -1.86
CA ILE A 73 16.30 -2.24 -2.27
C ILE A 73 16.02 -1.39 -1.03
N SER A 74 16.85 -0.38 -0.79
CA SER A 74 16.67 0.56 0.33
C SER A 74 15.53 1.54 0.04
N LEU A 75 14.66 1.74 1.03
CA LEU A 75 13.57 2.73 1.02
C LEU A 75 13.88 3.92 1.95
N ASN A 76 15.13 4.07 2.39
CA ASN A 76 15.54 5.08 3.36
C ASN A 76 15.28 6.52 2.86
N GLU A 77 15.41 6.82 1.57
CA GLU A 77 15.13 8.17 1.04
C GLU A 77 13.71 8.64 1.39
N ILE A 78 12.73 7.73 1.33
CA ILE A 78 11.35 8.01 1.69
C ILE A 78 11.22 8.22 3.19
N LYS A 79 11.85 7.34 3.98
CA LYS A 79 11.87 7.43 5.45
C LYS A 79 12.43 8.78 5.91
N GLU A 80 13.61 9.16 5.43
CA GLU A 80 14.28 10.41 5.80
C GLU A 80 13.46 11.64 5.36
N THR A 81 12.80 11.58 4.20
CA THR A 81 11.88 12.64 3.76
C THR A 81 10.75 12.84 4.78
N LEU A 82 10.11 11.75 5.21
CA LEU A 82 9.01 11.80 6.18
C LEU A 82 9.49 12.20 7.58
N ILE A 83 10.69 11.78 7.99
CA ILE A 83 11.33 12.22 9.24
C ILE A 83 11.58 13.72 9.20
N GLY A 84 12.13 14.26 8.10
CA GLY A 84 12.32 15.70 7.94
C GLY A 84 11.00 16.48 8.01
N MET A 85 9.90 15.91 7.52
CA MET A 85 8.55 16.47 7.67
C MET A 85 8.04 16.41 9.13
N ALA A 86 8.44 15.40 9.90
CA ALA A 86 8.11 15.32 11.32
C ALA A 86 8.85 16.41 12.09
N GLU A 87 10.15 16.55 11.84
CA GLU A 87 11.05 17.51 12.49
C GLU A 87 10.67 18.97 12.19
N ASN A 88 10.20 19.25 10.98
CA ASN A 88 9.76 20.60 10.60
C ASN A 88 8.28 20.90 10.93
N GLY A 89 7.56 19.95 11.53
CA GLY A 89 6.16 20.11 11.95
C GLY A 89 5.11 20.05 10.83
N THR A 90 5.46 19.61 9.62
CA THR A 90 4.52 19.54 8.47
C THR A 90 3.91 18.15 8.26
N LEU A 91 4.42 17.10 8.93
CA LEU A 91 3.96 15.73 8.74
C LEU A 91 2.47 15.55 9.01
N TYR A 92 1.93 16.21 10.04
CA TYR A 92 0.52 16.05 10.43
C TYR A 92 -0.44 16.57 9.35
N SER A 93 -0.23 17.80 8.87
CA SER A 93 -1.07 18.39 7.83
C SER A 93 -0.94 17.64 6.51
N TRP A 94 0.27 17.18 6.19
CA TRP A 94 0.49 16.31 5.04
C TRP A 94 -0.24 14.97 5.18
N LYS A 95 -0.18 14.31 6.34
CA LYS A 95 -0.87 13.04 6.59
C LYS A 95 -2.38 13.14 6.33
N GLU A 96 -3.02 14.19 6.82
CA GLU A 96 -4.45 14.43 6.59
C GLU A 96 -4.80 14.54 5.11
N GLN A 97 -3.98 15.28 4.34
CA GLN A 97 -4.17 15.42 2.89
C GLN A 97 -3.86 14.11 2.15
N GLU A 98 -2.73 13.49 2.46
CA GLU A 98 -2.25 12.29 1.80
C GLU A 98 -3.22 11.12 1.99
N ARG A 99 -3.78 10.97 3.20
CA ARG A 99 -4.81 9.96 3.46
C ARG A 99 -6.03 10.14 2.55
N LYS A 100 -6.54 11.39 2.46
CA LYS A 100 -7.68 11.74 1.60
C LYS A 100 -7.39 11.43 0.13
N ILE A 101 -6.19 11.80 -0.33
CA ILE A 101 -5.73 11.60 -1.72
C ILE A 101 -5.57 10.11 -2.03
N ALA A 102 -4.89 9.34 -1.17
CA ALA A 102 -4.63 7.92 -1.38
C ALA A 102 -5.92 7.10 -1.48
N ILE A 103 -6.89 7.35 -0.59
CA ILE A 103 -8.19 6.67 -0.63
C ILE A 103 -8.96 7.06 -1.90
N SER A 104 -9.06 8.35 -2.20
CA SER A 104 -9.81 8.84 -3.37
C SER A 104 -9.22 8.35 -4.69
N SER A 105 -7.90 8.40 -4.83
CA SER A 105 -7.13 7.89 -5.97
C SER A 105 -7.39 6.42 -6.26
N ARG A 106 -7.45 5.58 -5.21
CA ARG A 106 -7.72 4.15 -5.37
C ARG A 106 -9.17 3.87 -5.79
N ILE A 107 -10.13 4.60 -5.23
CA ILE A 107 -11.53 4.51 -5.65
C ILE A 107 -11.68 4.92 -7.12
N ASN A 108 -11.05 6.03 -7.51
CA ASN A 108 -11.01 6.49 -8.90
C ASN A 108 -10.39 5.45 -9.84
N THR A 109 -9.31 4.79 -9.39
CA THR A 109 -8.68 3.69 -10.14
C THR A 109 -9.64 2.52 -10.34
N GLY A 110 -10.41 2.13 -9.31
CA GLY A 110 -11.41 1.07 -9.43
C GLY A 110 -12.54 1.42 -10.40
N ILE A 111 -13.04 2.66 -10.35
CA ILE A 111 -14.03 3.16 -11.31
C ILE A 111 -13.50 3.13 -12.74
N ALA A 112 -12.26 3.56 -12.95
CA ALA A 112 -11.62 3.54 -14.27
C ALA A 112 -11.41 2.10 -14.79
N ARG A 113 -11.03 1.15 -13.92
CA ARG A 113 -10.87 -0.27 -14.28
C ARG A 113 -12.18 -0.92 -14.72
N ALA A 114 -13.32 -0.46 -14.21
CA ALA A 114 -14.64 -0.90 -14.68
C ALA A 114 -15.00 -0.40 -16.10
N GLY A 115 -14.10 0.34 -16.77
CA GLY A 115 -14.30 0.81 -18.15
C GLY A 115 -15.24 2.00 -18.27
N VAL A 116 -15.53 2.71 -17.17
CA VAL A 116 -16.47 3.82 -17.15
C VAL A 116 -15.76 5.13 -17.45
N THR A 117 -16.05 5.72 -18.61
CA THR A 117 -15.45 7.01 -19.02
C THR A 117 -16.21 8.22 -18.50
N HIS A 118 -17.50 8.08 -18.20
CA HIS A 118 -18.32 9.14 -17.64
C HIS A 118 -19.33 8.57 -16.64
N ILE A 119 -19.31 9.09 -15.43
CA ILE A 119 -20.22 8.73 -14.34
C ILE A 119 -20.58 10.00 -13.60
N ASP A 120 -21.87 10.16 -13.27
CA ASP A 120 -22.31 11.36 -12.58
C ASP A 120 -21.79 11.40 -11.13
N LYS A 121 -21.69 12.60 -10.57
CA LYS A 121 -21.14 12.83 -9.23
C LYS A 121 -21.93 12.10 -8.13
N ALA A 122 -23.25 11.94 -8.28
CA ALA A 122 -24.06 11.27 -7.27
C ALA A 122 -23.73 9.77 -7.25
N THR A 123 -23.66 9.13 -8.42
CA THR A 123 -23.25 7.72 -8.53
C THR A 123 -21.82 7.51 -8.04
N GLN A 124 -20.88 8.41 -8.37
CA GLN A 124 -19.51 8.35 -7.83
C GLN A 124 -19.49 8.39 -6.30
N ASN A 125 -20.27 9.28 -5.68
CA ASN A 125 -20.34 9.37 -4.22
C ASN A 125 -20.95 8.11 -3.59
N ILE A 126 -21.93 7.47 -4.24
CA ILE A 126 -22.49 6.19 -3.78
C ILE A 126 -21.43 5.09 -3.82
N ILE A 127 -20.70 4.97 -4.94
CA ILE A 127 -19.60 3.99 -5.09
C ILE A 127 -18.55 4.21 -4.02
N ALA A 128 -18.10 5.47 -3.86
CA ALA A 128 -17.09 5.82 -2.89
C ALA A 128 -17.54 5.52 -1.45
N SER A 129 -18.77 5.91 -1.08
CA SER A 129 -19.30 5.65 0.26
C SER A 129 -19.36 4.15 0.56
N LYS A 130 -19.83 3.34 -0.39
CA LYS A 130 -19.90 1.88 -0.20
C LYS A 130 -18.52 1.24 -0.16
N ALA A 131 -17.58 1.68 -1.00
CA ALA A 131 -16.22 1.18 -1.00
C ALA A 131 -15.49 1.49 0.32
N ILE A 132 -15.63 2.72 0.81
CA ILE A 132 -15.10 3.17 2.11
C ILE A 132 -15.69 2.32 3.25
N SER A 133 -17.01 2.12 3.27
CA SER A 133 -17.66 1.30 4.29
C SER A 133 -17.24 -0.17 4.23
N ALA A 134 -17.12 -0.76 3.04
CA ALA A 134 -16.72 -2.16 2.88
C ALA A 134 -15.24 -2.41 3.25
N ALA A 135 -14.40 -1.38 3.21
CA ALA A 135 -13.00 -1.43 3.64
C ALA A 135 -12.81 -1.01 5.12
N ASP A 136 -13.88 -0.84 5.89
CA ASP A 136 -13.87 -0.40 7.30
C ASP A 136 -13.13 0.95 7.54
N LEU A 137 -13.06 1.81 6.53
CA LEU A 137 -12.39 3.11 6.60
C LEU A 137 -13.32 4.15 7.24
N LYS A 138 -12.88 4.76 8.34
CA LYS A 138 -13.69 5.74 9.10
C LYS A 138 -13.32 7.17 8.75
N ASN A 139 -14.25 8.12 8.92
CA ASN A 139 -14.00 9.57 8.80
C ASN A 139 -13.26 9.95 7.50
N THR A 140 -13.70 9.40 6.37
CA THR A 140 -13.05 9.63 5.08
C THR A 140 -13.93 10.50 4.19
N ILE A 141 -13.33 11.51 3.57
CA ILE A 141 -14.00 12.35 2.58
C ILE A 141 -13.46 11.99 1.21
N TYR A 142 -14.33 11.47 0.34
CA TYR A 142 -13.98 11.20 -1.04
C TYR A 142 -13.95 12.49 -1.87
N ASP A 143 -12.98 12.58 -2.78
CA ASP A 143 -12.86 13.67 -3.75
C ASP A 143 -12.39 13.15 -5.11
N ALA A 144 -13.26 13.21 -6.11
CA ALA A 144 -12.99 12.69 -7.44
C ALA A 144 -11.78 13.35 -8.14
N ASN A 145 -11.36 14.55 -7.72
CA ASN A 145 -10.25 15.26 -8.34
C ASN A 145 -8.86 14.74 -7.91
N TYR A 146 -8.80 13.88 -6.90
CA TYR A 146 -7.54 13.33 -6.42
C TYR A 146 -7.17 12.05 -7.17
N THR A 147 -6.10 12.14 -7.94
CA THR A 147 -5.70 11.09 -8.88
C THR A 147 -4.45 10.33 -8.45
N GLN A 148 -3.50 10.99 -7.78
CA GLN A 148 -2.23 10.38 -7.41
C GLN A 148 -1.76 10.79 -6.00
N SER A 149 -1.44 9.80 -5.19
CA SER A 149 -0.85 9.95 -3.85
C SER A 149 0.63 10.36 -3.93
N SER A 150 1.09 11.17 -2.98
CA SER A 150 2.50 11.56 -2.92
C SER A 150 3.39 10.41 -2.45
N ILE A 151 2.89 9.49 -1.61
CA ILE A 151 3.59 8.24 -1.27
C ILE A 151 3.87 7.43 -2.54
N MET A 152 2.89 7.27 -3.44
CA MET A 152 3.11 6.58 -4.73
C MET A 152 4.24 7.22 -5.54
N GLN A 153 4.29 8.56 -5.58
CA GLN A 153 5.35 9.29 -6.30
C GLN A 153 6.72 9.14 -5.65
N MET A 154 6.80 9.19 -4.31
CA MET A 154 8.04 8.97 -3.55
C MET A 154 8.59 7.57 -3.80
N VAL A 155 7.71 6.56 -3.75
CA VAL A 155 8.07 5.16 -4.00
C VAL A 155 8.53 4.96 -5.43
N TYR A 156 7.77 5.44 -6.41
CA TYR A 156 8.13 5.32 -7.82
C TYR A 156 9.52 5.91 -8.07
N SER A 157 9.77 7.12 -7.55
CA SER A 157 11.04 7.82 -7.70
C SER A 157 12.19 7.05 -7.03
N CYS A 158 11.95 6.46 -5.85
CA CYS A 158 12.95 5.67 -5.11
C CYS A 158 13.32 4.39 -5.87
N LEU A 159 12.31 3.66 -6.38
CA LEU A 159 12.53 2.42 -7.12
C LEU A 159 13.16 2.67 -8.50
N PHE A 160 12.69 3.71 -9.21
CA PHE A 160 13.18 4.05 -10.54
C PHE A 160 14.67 4.42 -10.55
N LYS A 161 15.18 5.07 -9.49
CA LYS A 161 16.60 5.43 -9.34
C LYS A 161 17.49 4.24 -8.92
N ASN A 162 16.93 3.09 -8.60
CA ASN A 162 17.72 1.98 -8.09
C ASN A 162 18.44 1.25 -9.23
N ASP A 163 19.77 1.33 -9.26
CA ASP A 163 20.57 0.74 -10.35
C ASP A 163 20.37 -0.78 -10.50
N ILE A 164 20.17 -1.51 -9.40
CA ILE A 164 19.94 -2.97 -9.45
C ILE A 164 18.61 -3.24 -10.13
N LEU A 165 17.55 -2.54 -9.72
CA LEU A 165 16.23 -2.67 -10.34
C LEU A 165 16.26 -2.18 -11.79
N ALA A 166 16.93 -1.07 -12.09
CA ALA A 166 17.08 -0.56 -13.44
C ALA A 166 17.79 -1.57 -14.36
N ASN A 167 18.83 -2.24 -13.86
CA ASN A 167 19.52 -3.31 -14.60
C ASN A 167 18.63 -4.56 -14.77
N LEU A 168 17.83 -4.92 -13.77
CA LEU A 168 16.85 -6.01 -13.88
C LEU A 168 15.72 -5.68 -14.88
N LEU A 169 15.39 -4.39 -15.02
CA LEU A 169 14.35 -3.88 -15.91
C LEU A 169 14.90 -3.39 -17.27
N TYR A 170 16.21 -3.58 -17.54
CA TYR A 170 16.95 -2.94 -18.63
C TYR A 170 16.45 -3.29 -20.05
N GLU A 171 15.68 -4.36 -20.20
CA GLU A 171 14.96 -4.60 -21.45
C GLU A 171 13.74 -3.66 -21.54
N GLU A 172 13.70 -2.72 -22.48
CA GLU A 172 12.57 -1.77 -22.65
C GLU A 172 11.30 -2.46 -23.17
N THR A 173 10.75 -3.37 -22.37
CA THR A 173 9.48 -4.04 -22.63
C THR A 173 8.37 -3.39 -21.80
N CYS A 174 7.15 -3.40 -22.32
CA CYS A 174 5.96 -2.99 -21.56
C CYS A 174 5.81 -3.77 -20.24
N TYR A 175 6.31 -5.01 -20.18
CA TYR A 175 6.33 -5.85 -18.99
C TYR A 175 7.19 -5.27 -17.85
N ASN A 176 8.28 -4.57 -18.17
CA ASN A 176 9.16 -3.98 -17.15
C ASN A 176 8.56 -2.73 -16.52
N GLN A 177 7.81 -1.91 -17.29
CA GLN A 177 7.03 -0.81 -16.71
C GLN A 177 5.88 -1.31 -15.84
N LEU A 178 5.22 -2.40 -16.23
CA LEU A 178 4.17 -3.03 -15.41
C LEU A 178 4.73 -3.55 -14.08
N CYS A 179 5.91 -4.19 -14.11
CA CYS A 179 6.61 -4.64 -12.91
C CYS A 179 6.95 -3.47 -11.97
N LEU A 180 7.51 -2.38 -12.49
CA LEU A 180 7.82 -1.19 -11.67
C LEU A 180 6.55 -0.60 -11.04
N ASN A 181 5.44 -0.55 -11.77
CA ASN A 181 4.16 -0.07 -11.25
C ASN A 181 3.60 -0.98 -10.16
N GLU A 182 3.67 -2.31 -10.33
CA GLU A 182 3.25 -3.29 -9.31
C GLU A 182 4.09 -3.17 -8.03
N LEU A 183 5.42 -3.07 -8.16
CA LEU A 183 6.32 -2.85 -7.03
C LEU A 183 6.04 -1.53 -6.32
N THR A 184 5.79 -0.48 -7.10
CA THR A 184 5.42 0.84 -6.57
C THR A 184 4.12 0.76 -5.77
N GLU A 185 3.09 0.14 -6.33
CA GLU A 185 1.80 -0.03 -5.65
C GLU A 185 1.96 -0.84 -4.36
N TYR A 186 2.68 -1.96 -4.42
CA TYR A 186 2.95 -2.80 -3.25
C TYR A 186 3.62 -2.01 -2.13
N VAL A 187 4.76 -1.36 -2.39
CA VAL A 187 5.50 -0.63 -1.36
C VAL A 187 4.71 0.56 -0.83
N ALA A 188 4.01 1.30 -1.70
CA ALA A 188 3.19 2.43 -1.29
C ALA A 188 2.04 2.00 -0.35
N LEU A 189 1.42 0.84 -0.59
CA LEU A 189 0.42 0.27 0.30
C LEU A 189 1.02 -0.11 1.66
N GLN A 190 2.23 -0.68 1.69
CA GLN A 190 2.91 -1.00 2.96
C GLN A 190 3.25 0.27 3.77
N ILE A 191 3.72 1.33 3.10
CA ILE A 191 3.99 2.63 3.74
C ILE A 191 2.69 3.27 4.22
N HIS A 192 1.63 3.25 3.41
CA HIS A 192 0.32 3.76 3.82
C HIS A 192 -0.18 3.02 5.07
N ASN A 193 -0.14 1.69 5.04
CA ASN A 193 -0.58 0.86 6.16
C ASN A 193 0.21 1.17 7.45
N CYS A 194 1.54 1.34 7.38
CA CYS A 194 2.31 1.67 8.58
C CYS A 194 2.04 3.08 9.13
N LEU A 195 1.76 4.05 8.24
CA LEU A 195 1.54 5.44 8.64
C LEU A 195 0.13 5.71 9.17
N PHE A 196 -0.87 4.99 8.66
CA PHE A 196 -2.30 5.23 8.95
C PHE A 196 -2.98 4.07 9.68
N SER A 197 -2.34 2.90 9.79
CA SER A 197 -2.96 1.66 10.28
C SER A 197 -4.21 1.27 9.48
N GLU A 198 -4.18 1.52 8.16
CA GLU A 198 -5.28 1.30 7.24
C GLU A 198 -4.83 0.41 6.06
N ASN A 199 -5.62 -0.62 5.77
CA ASN A 199 -5.36 -1.51 4.66
C ASN A 199 -6.17 -1.09 3.43
N LEU A 200 -5.51 -0.52 2.43
CA LEU A 200 -6.15 -0.10 1.18
C LEU A 200 -6.04 -1.14 0.04
N SER A 201 -5.45 -2.32 0.27
CA SER A 201 -5.14 -3.30 -0.78
C SER A 201 -6.37 -3.67 -1.62
N SER A 202 -7.50 -3.95 -0.98
CA SER A 202 -8.75 -4.37 -1.63
C SER A 202 -9.57 -3.22 -2.23
N LEU A 203 -9.23 -1.96 -1.93
CA LEU A 203 -10.13 -0.83 -2.20
C LEU A 203 -10.42 -0.63 -3.70
N VAL A 204 -9.43 -0.87 -4.56
CA VAL A 204 -9.60 -0.77 -6.02
C VAL A 204 -10.60 -1.82 -6.52
N GLU A 205 -10.45 -3.07 -6.09
CA GLU A 205 -11.34 -4.17 -6.50
C GLU A 205 -12.77 -4.00 -5.96
N ILE A 206 -12.90 -3.48 -4.73
CA ILE A 206 -14.21 -3.15 -4.15
C ILE A 206 -14.89 -2.06 -4.97
N ALA A 207 -14.17 -0.97 -5.27
CA ALA A 207 -14.71 0.14 -6.06
C ALA A 207 -15.08 -0.30 -7.49
N GLU A 208 -14.27 -1.14 -8.13
CA GLU A 208 -14.56 -1.71 -9.44
C GLU A 208 -15.85 -2.56 -9.44
N LYS A 209 -15.99 -3.47 -8.46
CA LYS A 209 -17.19 -4.30 -8.30
C LYS A 209 -18.43 -3.45 -8.03
N GLU A 210 -18.32 -2.44 -7.17
CA GLU A 210 -19.43 -1.55 -6.88
C GLU A 210 -19.80 -0.68 -8.10
N THR A 211 -18.83 -0.28 -8.91
CA THR A 211 -19.07 0.44 -10.17
C THR A 211 -19.90 -0.40 -11.14
N HIS A 212 -19.52 -1.67 -11.36
CA HIS A 212 -20.32 -2.59 -12.18
C HIS A 212 -21.74 -2.77 -11.62
N HIS A 213 -21.88 -2.87 -10.30
CA HIS A 213 -23.18 -3.01 -9.65
C HIS A 213 -24.09 -1.79 -9.88
N GLN A 214 -23.56 -0.57 -9.72
CA GLN A 214 -24.33 0.66 -9.96
C GLN A 214 -24.76 0.80 -11.42
N LEU A 215 -23.90 0.44 -12.36
CA LEU A 215 -24.25 0.46 -13.79
C LEU A 215 -25.42 -0.47 -14.10
N LEU A 216 -25.42 -1.69 -13.55
CA LEU A 216 -26.51 -2.65 -13.73
C LEU A 216 -27.85 -2.13 -13.16
N LEU A 217 -27.83 -1.45 -12.02
CA LEU A 217 -29.03 -0.85 -11.44
C LEU A 217 -29.58 0.28 -12.31
N ASN A 218 -28.71 1.15 -12.81
CA ASN A 218 -29.11 2.27 -13.68
C ASN A 218 -29.70 1.78 -15.01
N HIS A 219 -29.16 0.69 -15.58
CA HIS A 219 -29.75 0.08 -16.78
C HIS A 219 -31.16 -0.48 -16.54
N LYS A 220 -31.42 -1.10 -15.38
CA LYS A 220 -32.76 -1.62 -15.05
C LYS A 220 -33.80 -0.51 -14.86
N ASN A 221 -33.39 0.63 -14.33
CA ASN A 221 -34.28 1.76 -14.07
C ASN A 221 -34.64 2.55 -15.34
N ASN A 222 -33.84 2.45 -16.41
CA ASN A 222 -34.11 3.11 -17.71
C ASN A 222 -35.09 2.32 -18.62
N HIS A 223 -35.58 1.16 -18.16
CA HIS A 223 -36.56 0.32 -18.88
C HIS A 223 -37.95 0.30 -18.23
N LEU A 224 -38.22 1.24 -17.32
CA LEU A 224 -39.52 1.53 -16.69
C LEU A 224 -39.99 2.92 -17.12
#